data_AF-A0A151ABU3-F1
#
_entry.id   AF-A0A151ABU3-F1
#
_cell.length_a   1.000
_cell.length_b   1.000
_cell.length_c   1.000
_cell.angle_alpha   90.00
_cell.angle_beta   90.00
_cell.angle_gamma   90.00
#
_symmetry.space_group_name_H-M   'P 1'
#
loop_
_entity.id
_entity.type
_entity.pdbx_description
1 polymer ?
#
loop_
_entity_poly.entity_id
_entity_poly.type
_entity_poly.pdbx_seq_one_letter_code
_entity_poly.pdbx_strand_id
1 'polypeptide(L)'
;MAVTALGDALYEVETDHDTSYLIDLRSCRCSCPDYVFRSVRCKHLRRVAIEITEGRTPPPGQLAVACAVCGEELFVPEADADRPQYCGTDALEPGAFVRDRETGDRLLVVAVSDRRADRTEVGRSAYSVATYPNNRSYDPADRVVGAVYPQSIEMTGSGPEPDALRVYSFPHARLERVSGTPA
;
A
#
# COMPACT_ATOMS: atom_id res chain seq x y z
N MET A 1 1.42 -2.34 -29.66
CA MET A 1 2.11 -3.32 -28.80
C MET A 1 1.89 -2.98 -27.32
N ALA A 2 0.99 -3.70 -26.64
CA ALA A 2 0.72 -3.54 -25.20
C ALA A 2 1.50 -4.59 -24.40
N VAL A 3 1.76 -4.33 -23.12
CA VAL A 3 2.45 -5.27 -22.22
C VAL A 3 1.65 -5.45 -20.95
N THR A 4 1.38 -6.71 -20.60
CA THR A 4 0.65 -7.09 -19.41
C THR A 4 1.56 -7.97 -18.54
N ALA A 5 1.72 -7.61 -17.27
CA ALA A 5 2.46 -8.44 -16.32
C ALA A 5 1.55 -9.57 -15.80
N LEU A 6 2.09 -10.79 -15.74
CA LEU A 6 1.38 -11.99 -15.27
C LEU A 6 1.85 -12.47 -13.88
N GLY A 7 2.90 -11.85 -13.32
CA GLY A 7 3.57 -12.26 -12.08
C GLY A 7 4.79 -13.16 -12.33
N ASP A 8 5.67 -13.31 -11.31
CA ASP A 8 6.90 -14.14 -11.37
C ASP A 8 7.76 -13.92 -12.63
N ALA A 9 7.98 -12.67 -13.00
CA ALA A 9 8.76 -12.27 -14.17
C ALA A 9 8.18 -12.71 -15.54
N LEU A 10 6.91 -13.12 -15.58
CA LEU A 10 6.19 -13.44 -16.81
C LEU A 10 5.40 -12.23 -17.31
N TYR A 11 5.49 -12.00 -18.62
CA TYR A 11 4.81 -10.90 -19.29
C TYR A 11 4.18 -11.39 -20.59
N GLU A 12 3.03 -10.83 -20.92
CA GLU A 12 2.41 -10.97 -22.24
C GLU A 12 2.64 -9.69 -23.03
N VAL A 13 3.06 -9.82 -24.28
CA VAL A 13 3.18 -8.70 -25.22
C VAL A 13 2.21 -8.92 -26.36
N GLU A 14 1.14 -8.13 -26.40
CA GLU A 14 0.20 -8.08 -27.52
C GLU A 14 0.81 -7.26 -28.66
N THR A 15 0.59 -7.71 -29.89
CA THR A 15 1.04 -7.02 -31.09
C THR A 15 -0.14 -6.58 -31.96
N ASP A 16 0.14 -5.70 -32.92
CA ASP A 16 -0.90 -5.05 -33.72
C ASP A 16 -1.64 -6.00 -34.71
N HIS A 17 -1.30 -7.30 -34.68
CA HIS A 17 -1.93 -8.37 -35.47
C HIS A 17 -2.68 -9.39 -34.61
N ASP A 18 -3.17 -8.99 -33.43
CA ASP A 18 -3.94 -9.86 -32.53
C ASP A 18 -3.19 -11.15 -32.12
N THR A 19 -1.85 -11.06 -32.12
CA THR A 19 -0.96 -12.12 -31.66
C THR A 19 -0.27 -11.65 -30.40
N SER A 20 -0.31 -12.48 -29.37
CA SER A 20 0.40 -12.26 -28.13
C SER A 20 1.58 -13.22 -28.00
N TYR A 21 2.63 -12.75 -27.33
CA TYR A 21 3.80 -13.56 -27.00
C TYR A 21 4.05 -13.52 -25.52
N LEU A 22 4.44 -14.66 -24.96
CA LEU A 22 4.86 -14.79 -23.57
C LEU A 22 6.36 -14.54 -23.46
N ILE A 23 6.73 -13.74 -22.48
CA ILE A 23 8.10 -13.37 -22.16
C ILE A 23 8.36 -13.84 -20.75
N ASP A 24 9.40 -14.65 -20.60
CA ASP A 24 10.00 -14.94 -19.30
C ASP A 24 11.27 -14.09 -19.19
N LEU A 25 11.18 -13.03 -18.39
CA LEU A 25 12.26 -12.09 -18.23
C LEU A 25 13.40 -12.68 -17.36
N ARG A 26 13.08 -13.62 -16.46
CA ARG A 26 14.06 -14.30 -15.61
C ARG A 26 15.00 -15.16 -16.43
N SER A 27 14.48 -15.89 -17.42
CA SER A 27 15.29 -16.70 -18.34
C SER A 27 15.67 -15.98 -19.65
N CYS A 28 15.30 -14.71 -19.81
CA CYS A 28 15.47 -13.93 -21.04
C CYS A 28 14.89 -14.64 -22.28
N ARG A 29 13.72 -15.27 -22.14
CA ARG A 29 13.04 -16.04 -23.20
C ARG A 29 11.81 -15.33 -23.72
N CYS A 30 11.51 -15.54 -25.00
CA CYS A 30 10.27 -15.08 -25.62
C CYS A 30 9.69 -16.19 -26.49
N SER A 31 8.37 -16.36 -26.48
CA SER A 31 7.68 -17.36 -27.30
C SER A 31 7.58 -16.98 -28.79
N CYS A 32 8.03 -15.79 -29.19
CA CYS A 32 7.96 -15.35 -30.57
C CYS A 32 8.84 -16.20 -31.51
N PRO A 33 8.44 -16.39 -32.78
CA PRO A 33 9.21 -17.16 -33.76
C PRO A 33 10.66 -16.70 -33.91
N ASP A 34 10.91 -15.39 -33.86
CA ASP A 34 12.27 -14.83 -33.94
C ASP A 34 13.18 -15.38 -32.84
N TYR A 35 12.68 -15.48 -31.61
CA TYR A 35 13.47 -16.02 -30.51
C TYR A 35 13.58 -17.54 -30.61
N VAL A 36 12.48 -18.24 -30.87
CA VAL A 36 12.44 -19.71 -30.93
C VAL A 36 13.36 -20.27 -32.02
N PHE A 37 13.37 -19.67 -33.21
CA PHE A 37 14.14 -20.18 -34.34
C PHE A 37 15.53 -19.56 -34.48
N ARG A 38 15.76 -18.34 -33.96
CA ARG A 38 17.03 -17.62 -34.17
C ARG A 38 17.78 -17.30 -32.88
N SER A 39 17.19 -17.55 -31.71
CA SER A 39 17.77 -17.25 -30.38
C SER A 39 18.29 -15.82 -30.24
N VAL A 40 17.64 -14.87 -30.92
CA VAL A 40 18.02 -13.45 -30.89
C VAL A 40 17.29 -12.69 -29.78
N ARG A 41 17.88 -11.60 -29.28
CA ARG A 41 17.17 -10.64 -28.41
C ARG A 41 16.13 -9.90 -29.23
N CYS A 42 14.90 -10.42 -29.26
CA CYS A 42 13.79 -9.92 -30.06
C CYS A 42 13.27 -8.55 -29.56
N LYS A 43 12.43 -7.91 -30.38
CA LYS A 43 11.79 -6.63 -30.02
C LYS A 43 10.89 -6.74 -28.79
N HIS A 44 10.29 -7.91 -28.53
CA HIS A 44 9.38 -8.13 -27.40
C HIS A 44 10.12 -8.04 -26.06
N LEU A 45 11.29 -8.68 -25.94
CA LEU A 45 12.15 -8.56 -24.76
C LEU A 45 12.58 -7.10 -24.50
N ARG A 46 12.89 -6.35 -25.57
CA ARG A 46 13.24 -4.92 -25.43
C ARG A 46 12.03 -4.09 -25.03
N ARG A 47 10.85 -4.38 -25.59
CA ARG A 47 9.60 -3.71 -25.23
C ARG A 47 9.30 -3.86 -23.74
N VAL A 48 9.31 -5.09 -23.20
CA VAL A 48 9.11 -5.33 -21.76
C VAL A 48 10.11 -4.53 -20.92
N ALA A 49 11.39 -4.55 -21.29
CA ALA A 49 12.41 -3.77 -20.57
C ALA A 49 12.14 -2.26 -20.58
N ILE A 50 11.65 -1.71 -21.70
CA ILE A 50 11.26 -0.29 -21.82
C ILE A 50 10.06 0.00 -20.92
N GLU A 51 9.00 -0.81 -20.95
CA GLU A 51 7.82 -0.61 -20.10
C GLU A 51 8.16 -0.60 -18.61
N ILE A 52 9.03 -1.52 -18.17
CA ILE A 52 9.52 -1.56 -16.79
C ILE A 52 10.34 -0.31 -16.47
N THR A 53 11.25 0.09 -17.36
CA THR A 53 12.11 1.27 -17.16
C THR A 53 11.30 2.56 -17.11
N GLU A 54 10.22 2.64 -17.89
CA GLU A 54 9.30 3.78 -17.93
C GLU A 54 8.23 3.72 -16.82
N GLY A 55 8.26 2.69 -15.96
CA GLY A 55 7.34 2.57 -14.82
C GLY A 55 5.89 2.29 -15.22
N ARG A 56 5.65 1.72 -16.41
CA ARG A 56 4.30 1.40 -16.92
C ARG A 56 3.85 -0.03 -16.65
N THR A 57 4.77 -0.89 -16.19
CA THR A 57 4.47 -2.27 -15.82
C THR A 57 5.40 -2.69 -14.68
N PRO A 58 4.97 -3.56 -13.75
CA PRO A 58 5.79 -3.91 -12.60
C PRO A 58 7.06 -4.67 -13.01
N PRO A 59 8.20 -4.42 -12.36
CA PRO A 59 9.40 -5.24 -12.51
C PRO A 59 9.19 -6.65 -11.93
N PRO A 60 10.08 -7.61 -12.24
CA PRO A 60 10.04 -8.95 -11.64
C PRO A 60 10.00 -8.93 -10.11
N GLY A 61 9.14 -9.76 -9.53
CA GLY A 61 8.95 -9.86 -8.08
C GLY A 61 8.05 -8.77 -7.48
N GLN A 62 7.44 -7.93 -8.33
CA GLN A 62 6.43 -6.96 -7.93
C GLN A 62 5.10 -7.20 -8.66
N LEU A 63 4.01 -6.75 -8.04
CA LEU A 63 2.67 -6.74 -8.61
C LEU A 63 2.16 -5.31 -8.70
N ALA A 64 1.37 -5.06 -9.75
CA ALA A 64 0.54 -3.86 -9.85
C ALA A 64 -0.67 -4.02 -8.94
N VAL A 65 -0.81 -3.12 -7.97
CA VAL A 65 -1.93 -3.05 -7.04
C VAL A 65 -2.41 -1.60 -6.94
N ALA A 66 -3.68 -1.41 -6.63
CA ALA A 66 -4.21 -0.07 -6.41
C ALA A 66 -3.93 0.41 -4.97
N CYS A 67 -3.64 1.70 -4.81
CA CYS A 67 -3.67 2.35 -3.51
C CYS A 67 -5.07 2.19 -2.89
N ALA A 68 -5.13 1.74 -1.64
CA ALA A 68 -6.38 1.47 -0.94
C ALA A 68 -7.22 2.73 -0.64
N VAL A 69 -6.66 3.93 -0.87
CA VAL A 69 -7.33 5.21 -0.66
C VAL A 69 -7.67 5.88 -2.00
N CYS A 70 -6.66 6.31 -2.77
CA CYS A 70 -6.88 7.06 -4.01
C CYS A 70 -7.02 6.19 -5.28
N GLY A 71 -6.69 4.90 -5.21
CA GLY A 71 -6.72 4.00 -6.37
C GLY A 71 -5.54 4.13 -7.34
N GLU A 72 -4.54 4.98 -7.05
CA GLU A 72 -3.30 5.08 -7.83
C GLU A 72 -2.61 3.71 -7.96
N GLU A 73 -2.12 3.37 -9.15
CA GLU A 73 -1.40 2.12 -9.36
C GLU A 73 -0.02 2.16 -8.72
N LEU A 74 0.30 1.13 -7.95
CA LEU A 74 1.55 0.95 -7.22
C LEU A 74 2.18 -0.37 -7.61
N PHE A 75 3.51 -0.39 -7.71
CA PHE A 75 4.26 -1.63 -7.85
C PHE A 75 4.84 -2.02 -6.50
N VAL A 76 4.31 -3.09 -5.92
CA VAL A 76 4.70 -3.57 -4.59
C VAL A 76 5.30 -4.96 -4.67
N PRO A 77 6.21 -5.34 -3.76
CA PRO A 77 6.69 -6.71 -3.68
C PRO A 77 5.53 -7.71 -3.59
N GLU A 78 5.62 -8.83 -4.33
CA GLU A 78 4.61 -9.90 -4.32
C GLU A 78 4.26 -10.37 -2.90
N ALA A 79 5.27 -10.43 -2.02
CA ALA A 79 5.11 -10.84 -0.62
C ALA A 79 4.28 -9.87 0.23
N ASP A 80 4.10 -8.62 -0.24
CA ASP A 80 3.38 -7.57 0.47
C ASP A 80 2.00 -7.29 -0.13
N ALA A 81 1.65 -7.89 -1.27
CA ALA A 81 0.40 -7.62 -1.98
C ALA A 81 -0.86 -8.20 -1.29
N ASP A 82 -0.70 -8.96 -0.21
CA ASP A 82 -1.78 -9.61 0.54
C ASP A 82 -2.52 -8.66 1.53
N ARG A 83 -2.13 -7.39 1.56
CA ARG A 83 -2.69 -6.36 2.44
C ARG A 83 -2.88 -5.04 1.69
N PRO A 84 -3.75 -4.14 2.18
CA PRO A 84 -3.89 -2.79 1.65
C PRO A 84 -2.54 -2.07 1.49
N GLN A 85 -2.33 -1.45 0.34
CA GLN A 85 -1.13 -0.64 0.03
C GLN A 85 -1.51 0.82 -0.13
N TYR A 86 -0.56 1.70 0.18
CA TYR A 86 -0.76 3.14 0.19
C TYR A 86 0.33 3.83 -0.62
N CYS A 87 -0.07 4.76 -1.50
CA CYS A 87 0.89 5.58 -2.22
C CYS A 87 1.60 6.52 -1.26
N GLY A 88 2.72 7.15 -1.68
CA GLY A 88 3.47 8.06 -0.81
C GLY A 88 2.65 9.24 -0.27
N THR A 89 1.58 9.62 -0.96
CA THR A 89 0.65 10.69 -0.53
C THR A 89 -0.28 10.24 0.59
N ASP A 90 -0.84 9.03 0.47
CA ASP A 90 -1.81 8.47 1.42
C ASP A 90 -1.14 7.70 2.56
N ALA A 91 0.14 7.34 2.41
CA ALA A 91 0.93 6.74 3.46
C ALA A 91 0.98 7.65 4.69
N LEU A 92 0.77 7.05 5.86
CA LEU A 92 0.83 7.74 7.13
C LEU A 92 2.21 7.52 7.73
N GLU A 93 2.73 8.55 8.37
CA GLU A 93 4.03 8.54 9.02
C GLU A 93 3.89 9.19 10.41
N PRO A 94 4.74 8.82 11.39
CA PRO A 94 4.82 9.53 12.66
C PRO A 94 4.97 11.04 12.46
N GLY A 95 4.20 11.84 13.22
CA GLY A 95 4.14 13.29 13.10
C GLY A 95 3.05 13.81 12.15
N ALA A 96 2.41 12.94 11.35
CA ALA A 96 1.30 13.35 10.50
C ALA A 96 0.05 13.68 11.33
N PHE A 97 -0.62 14.79 10.99
CA PHE A 97 -1.97 15.04 11.45
C PHE A 97 -2.97 14.31 10.55
N VAL A 98 -3.92 13.65 11.19
CA VAL A 98 -4.97 12.88 10.53
C VAL A 98 -6.33 13.23 11.11
N ARG A 99 -7.38 12.93 10.35
CA ARG A 99 -8.76 12.99 10.78
C ARG A 99 -9.30 11.57 10.94
N ASP A 100 -9.90 11.27 12.08
CA ASP A 100 -10.68 10.04 12.24
C ASP A 100 -11.96 10.15 11.43
N ARG A 101 -12.16 9.25 10.45
CA ARG A 101 -13.36 9.25 9.61
C ARG A 101 -14.64 8.94 10.39
N GLU A 102 -14.55 8.23 11.51
CA GLU A 102 -15.71 7.83 12.31
C GLU A 102 -16.20 8.95 13.24
N THR A 103 -15.28 9.73 13.82
CA THR A 103 -15.63 10.80 14.78
C THR A 103 -15.49 12.21 14.20
N GLY A 104 -14.68 12.35 13.15
CA GLY A 104 -14.30 13.64 12.57
C GLY A 104 -13.19 14.36 13.34
N ASP A 105 -12.69 13.80 14.44
CA ASP A 105 -11.66 14.41 15.29
C ASP A 105 -10.30 14.45 14.60
N ARG A 106 -9.46 15.41 15.02
CA ARG A 106 -8.05 15.46 14.63
C ARG A 106 -7.20 14.65 15.59
N LEU A 107 -6.25 13.90 15.03
CA LEU A 107 -5.29 13.10 15.77
C LEU A 107 -3.88 13.35 15.24
N LEU A 108 -2.89 13.06 16.08
CA LEU A 108 -1.49 13.03 15.70
C LEU A 108 -1.03 11.57 15.63
N VAL A 109 -0.51 11.15 14.48
CA VAL A 109 0.11 9.84 14.32
C VAL A 109 1.43 9.82 15.10
N VAL A 110 1.60 8.83 15.97
CA VAL A 110 2.82 8.65 16.78
C VAL A 110 3.57 7.38 16.43
N ALA A 111 2.91 6.41 15.78
CA ALA A 111 3.52 5.16 15.34
C ALA A 111 2.77 4.58 14.15
N VAL A 112 3.49 3.89 13.27
CA VAL A 112 2.93 3.09 12.18
C VAL A 112 3.55 1.71 12.26
N SER A 113 2.73 0.67 12.21
CA SER A 113 3.12 -0.72 12.40
C SER A 113 2.87 -1.52 11.13
N ASP A 114 3.75 -2.49 10.85
CA ASP A 114 3.53 -3.49 9.78
C ASP A 114 2.58 -4.61 10.21
N ARG A 115 2.09 -4.59 11.46
CA ARG A 115 1.12 -5.57 11.94
C ARG A 115 -0.26 -5.32 11.35
N ARG A 116 -0.94 -6.41 11.01
CA ARG A 116 -2.32 -6.43 10.55
C ARG A 116 -3.29 -6.11 11.69
N ALA A 117 -4.40 -5.47 11.37
CA ALA A 117 -5.45 -5.08 12.30
C ALA A 117 -6.14 -6.29 12.95
N ASP A 118 -6.30 -7.40 12.22
CA ASP A 118 -6.85 -8.67 12.71
C ASP A 118 -5.94 -9.40 13.72
N ARG A 119 -4.64 -9.06 13.75
CA ARG A 119 -3.61 -9.68 14.60
C ARG A 119 -3.09 -8.76 15.71
N THR A 120 -3.73 -7.62 15.90
CA THR A 120 -3.30 -6.62 16.89
C THR A 120 -4.42 -6.42 17.90
N GLU A 121 -4.16 -6.76 19.15
CA GLU A 121 -5.14 -6.62 20.24
C GLU A 121 -5.26 -5.16 20.70
N VAL A 122 -6.48 -4.75 21.09
CA VAL A 122 -6.72 -3.43 21.67
C VAL A 122 -6.62 -3.52 23.19
N GLY A 123 -5.47 -3.09 23.74
CA GLY A 123 -5.23 -3.07 25.18
C GLY A 123 -5.42 -4.46 25.82
N ARG A 124 -6.28 -4.54 26.85
CA ARG A 124 -6.68 -5.80 27.50
C ARG A 124 -8.09 -6.27 27.09
N SER A 125 -8.62 -5.76 25.98
CA SER A 125 -9.96 -6.13 25.52
C SER A 125 -9.95 -7.49 24.81
N ALA A 126 -11.13 -8.07 24.60
CA ALA A 126 -11.30 -9.28 23.78
C ALA A 126 -11.28 -8.98 22.26
N TYR A 127 -11.02 -7.74 21.85
CA TYR A 127 -11.07 -7.31 20.45
C TYR A 127 -9.68 -7.09 19.88
N SER A 128 -9.53 -7.47 18.61
CA SER A 128 -8.47 -6.96 17.76
C SER A 128 -8.82 -5.56 17.27
N VAL A 129 -7.86 -4.85 16.68
CA VAL A 129 -8.10 -3.57 16.02
C VAL A 129 -9.18 -3.74 14.95
N ALA A 130 -9.14 -4.80 14.14
CA ALA A 130 -10.15 -5.05 13.10
C ALA A 130 -11.54 -5.40 13.65
N THR A 131 -11.61 -6.14 14.77
CA THR A 131 -12.90 -6.61 15.32
C THR A 131 -13.51 -5.65 16.34
N TYR A 132 -12.82 -4.57 16.68
CA TYR A 132 -13.37 -3.50 17.50
C TYR A 132 -14.63 -2.92 16.83
N PRO A 133 -15.74 -2.64 17.56
CA PRO A 133 -17.03 -2.30 16.96
C PRO A 133 -17.00 -1.26 15.83
N ASN A 134 -16.25 -0.17 15.99
CA ASN A 134 -16.18 0.92 15.01
C ASN A 134 -15.14 0.70 13.88
N ASN A 135 -14.50 -0.47 13.85
CA ASN A 135 -13.47 -0.80 12.86
C ASN A 135 -13.88 -1.94 11.91
N ARG A 136 -15.03 -2.59 12.15
CA ARG A 136 -15.43 -3.82 11.43
C ARG A 136 -15.68 -3.63 9.93
N SER A 137 -15.87 -2.38 9.49
CA SER A 137 -16.05 -2.00 8.08
C SER A 137 -14.73 -1.87 7.31
N TYR A 138 -13.59 -1.79 8.01
CA TYR A 138 -12.26 -1.67 7.40
C TYR A 138 -11.65 -3.04 7.12
N ASP A 139 -10.66 -3.07 6.23
CA ASP A 139 -9.99 -4.31 5.87
C ASP A 139 -9.26 -4.93 7.08
N PRO A 140 -9.49 -6.22 7.41
CA PRO A 140 -8.84 -6.87 8.55
C PRO A 140 -7.31 -6.99 8.40
N ALA A 141 -6.79 -7.03 7.18
CA ALA A 141 -5.37 -7.06 6.87
C ALA A 141 -4.71 -5.67 6.93
N ASP A 142 -5.49 -4.60 7.16
CA ASP A 142 -4.98 -3.24 7.18
C ASP A 142 -3.88 -3.06 8.25
N ARG A 143 -2.93 -2.17 7.97
CA ARG A 143 -1.84 -1.81 8.87
C ARG A 143 -2.39 -1.05 10.06
N VAL A 144 -1.77 -1.26 11.22
CA VAL A 144 -2.16 -0.56 12.45
C VAL A 144 -1.39 0.74 12.60
N VAL A 145 -2.14 1.81 12.86
CA VAL A 145 -1.62 3.14 13.16
C VAL A 145 -1.89 3.47 14.61
N GLY A 146 -0.85 3.89 15.33
CA GLY A 146 -0.91 4.45 16.66
C GLY A 146 -1.09 5.97 16.58
N ALA A 147 -2.17 6.49 17.16
CA ALA A 147 -2.45 7.93 17.17
C ALA A 147 -2.95 8.41 18.54
N VAL A 148 -2.72 9.69 18.82
CA VAL A 148 -3.17 10.36 20.05
C VAL A 148 -4.16 11.46 19.70
N TYR A 149 -5.06 11.80 20.62
CA TYR A 149 -5.94 12.96 20.52
C TYR A 149 -5.28 14.14 21.25
N PRO A 150 -4.58 15.07 20.57
CA PRO A 150 -3.83 16.11 21.28
C PRO A 150 -4.73 17.06 22.08
N GLN A 151 -5.97 17.26 21.62
CA GLN A 151 -6.99 18.05 22.31
C GLN A 151 -7.49 17.43 23.62
N SER A 152 -7.18 16.16 23.92
CA SER A 152 -7.60 15.53 25.18
C SER A 152 -6.66 15.87 26.35
N ILE A 153 -5.58 16.63 26.11
CA ILE A 153 -4.66 17.08 27.17
C ILE A 153 -5.27 18.30 27.85
N GLU A 154 -5.53 18.20 29.14
CA GLU A 154 -5.96 19.32 29.96
C GLU A 154 -4.76 20.11 30.49
N MET A 155 -4.90 21.44 30.52
CA MET A 155 -3.93 22.33 31.15
C MET A 155 -4.31 22.53 32.62
N THR A 156 -3.47 22.04 33.52
CA THR A 156 -3.67 22.23 34.97
C THR A 156 -2.83 23.40 35.48
N GLY A 157 -3.00 23.76 36.75
CA GLY A 157 -2.15 24.76 37.41
C GLY A 157 -0.65 24.38 37.44
N SER A 158 -0.32 23.11 37.21
CA SER A 158 1.05 22.57 37.18
C SER A 158 1.58 22.33 35.76
N GLY A 159 0.82 22.71 34.72
CA GLY A 159 1.13 22.42 33.32
C GLY A 159 0.27 21.29 32.73
N PRO A 160 0.62 20.79 31.53
CA PRO A 160 -0.11 19.71 30.88
C PRO A 160 0.11 18.39 31.63
N GLU A 161 -0.95 17.62 31.86
CA GLU A 161 -0.88 16.31 32.50
C GLU A 161 -0.58 15.21 31.45
N PRO A 162 0.65 14.66 31.37
CA PRO A 162 1.04 13.76 30.29
C PRO A 162 0.40 12.37 30.41
N ASP A 163 0.11 11.92 31.63
CA ASP A 163 -0.47 10.60 31.92
C ASP A 163 -1.91 10.46 31.39
N ALA A 164 -2.57 11.57 31.08
CA ALA A 164 -3.85 11.59 30.40
C ALA A 164 -3.73 11.21 28.91
N LEU A 165 -2.53 11.34 28.31
CA LEU A 165 -2.31 11.06 26.90
C LEU A 165 -2.33 9.55 26.65
N ARG A 166 -3.35 9.09 25.93
CA ARG A 166 -3.48 7.69 25.53
C ARG A 166 -3.18 7.54 24.05
N VAL A 167 -2.36 6.54 23.73
CA VAL A 167 -2.15 6.09 22.35
C VAL A 167 -3.25 5.08 22.01
N TYR A 168 -3.99 5.37 20.96
CA TYR A 168 -5.03 4.53 20.41
C TYR A 168 -4.56 3.87 19.12
N SER A 169 -5.10 2.68 18.82
CA SER A 169 -4.74 1.89 17.64
C SER A 169 -5.90 1.84 16.66
N PHE A 170 -5.62 2.15 15.40
CA PHE A 170 -6.62 2.23 14.32
C PHE A 170 -6.15 1.44 13.09
N PRO A 171 -7.07 0.92 12.26
CA PRO A 171 -6.77 0.59 10.87
C PRO A 171 -6.28 1.86 10.14
N HIS A 172 -5.30 1.75 9.26
CA HIS A 172 -4.76 2.89 8.50
C HIS A 172 -5.88 3.59 7.71
N ALA A 173 -6.70 2.84 6.98
CA ALA A 173 -7.76 3.39 6.12
C ALA A 173 -8.86 4.17 6.88
N ARG A 174 -8.93 4.06 8.21
CA ARG A 174 -9.83 4.88 9.05
C ARG A 174 -9.33 6.32 9.21
N LEU A 175 -8.02 6.53 9.09
CA LEU A 175 -7.37 7.81 9.32
C LEU A 175 -7.09 8.50 7.99
N GLU A 176 -7.67 9.67 7.80
CA GLU A 176 -7.45 10.48 6.61
C GLU A 176 -6.38 11.54 6.87
N ARG A 177 -5.35 11.59 6.04
CA ARG A 177 -4.31 12.63 6.15
C ARG A 177 -4.93 14.00 5.95
N VAL A 178 -4.69 14.93 6.88
CA VAL A 178 -5.10 16.33 6.73
C VAL A 178 -3.87 17.20 6.52
N SER A 179 -3.83 17.90 5.39
CA SER A 179 -2.83 18.95 5.14
C SER A 179 -3.17 20.18 5.99
N GLY A 180 -2.25 20.57 6.87
CA GLY A 180 -2.34 21.86 7.57
C GLY A 180 -1.47 21.96 8.82
N THR A 181 -0.51 22.88 8.79
CA THR A 181 0.00 23.58 9.97
C THR A 181 -1.20 24.09 10.79
N PRO A 182 -1.22 23.97 12.12
CA PRO A 182 -2.28 24.54 12.93
C PRO A 182 -2.42 26.04 12.63
N ALA A 183 -3.65 26.47 12.36
CA ALA A 183 -4.02 27.88 12.30
C ALA A 183 -3.98 28.50 13.70
#